data_AF-Q2NTP7-F1
#
_entry.id   AF-Q2NTP7-F1
#
_cell.length_a   1.000
_cell.length_b   1.000
_cell.length_c   1.000
_cell.angle_alpha   90.00
_cell.angle_beta   90.00
_cell.angle_gamma   90.00
#
_symmetry.space_group_name_H-M   'P 1'
#
loop_
_entity.id
_entity.type
_entity.pdbx_description
1 polymer ?
#
loop_
_entity_poly.entity_id
_entity_poly.type
_entity_poly.pdbx_seq_one_letter_code
_entity_poly.pdbx_strand_id
1 'polypeptide(L)'
;MIVREDGATLTVSRLDEPPPRRTLMREVAKTLRQRQKKHIQAQKNPYGSPYIPRKRRVRDKHGRLRRTMFTRLHTARFMKTASTPDSASVSFTPAVEHLTRVHHYGLRDRISRHGPTVRYARRQLLGFTDADRDWIADLALAHLAR
;
A
#
# COMPACT_ATOMS: atom_id res chain seq x y z
N MET A 1 8.78 17.57 -3.73
CA MET A 1 8.78 16.09 -3.80
C MET A 1 7.67 15.63 -4.74
N ILE A 2 7.88 14.56 -5.50
CA ILE A 2 6.91 13.91 -6.40
C ILE A 2 6.48 12.59 -5.78
N VAL A 3 5.17 12.32 -5.79
CA VAL A 3 4.59 11.05 -5.35
C VAL A 3 4.11 10.24 -6.55
N ARG A 4 4.37 8.93 -6.55
CA ARG A 4 3.92 7.98 -7.60
C ARG A 4 3.30 6.75 -6.98
N GLU A 5 2.23 6.25 -7.60
CA GLU A 5 1.50 5.05 -7.18
C GLU A 5 1.28 4.12 -8.39
N ASP A 6 1.60 2.83 -8.28
CA ASP A 6 1.40 1.85 -9.37
C ASP A 6 0.62 0.59 -8.95
N GLY A 7 -0.07 0.65 -7.81
CA GLY A 7 -0.90 -0.43 -7.28
C GLY A 7 -0.15 -1.53 -6.53
N ALA A 8 1.18 -1.60 -6.69
CA ALA A 8 2.06 -2.51 -5.96
C ALA A 8 3.21 -1.79 -5.23
N THR A 9 3.48 -0.54 -5.62
CA THR A 9 4.57 0.32 -5.18
C THR A 9 4.05 1.75 -4.99
N LEU A 10 4.53 2.37 -3.92
CA LEU A 10 4.47 3.81 -3.69
C LEU A 10 5.89 4.35 -3.69
N THR A 11 6.11 5.46 -4.39
CA THR A 11 7.41 6.12 -4.44
C THR A 11 7.25 7.59 -4.11
N VAL A 12 8.10 8.09 -3.23
CA VAL A 12 8.30 9.51 -2.96
C VAL A 12 9.70 9.85 -3.46
N SER A 13 9.79 10.75 -4.42
CA SER A 13 11.05 11.22 -4.99
C SER A 13 11.22 12.73 -4.80
N ARG A 14 12.46 13.21 -4.74
CA ARG A 14 12.77 14.64 -4.80
C ARG A 14 12.97 15.07 -6.26
N LEU A 15 12.82 16.37 -6.54
CA LEU A 15 13.04 16.98 -7.86
C LEU A 15 14.39 17.68 -7.98
N ASP A 16 14.92 18.16 -6.86
CA ASP A 16 16.12 19.01 -6.78
C ASP A 16 17.39 18.15 -6.60
N GLU A 17 18.56 18.77 -6.76
CA GLU A 17 19.88 18.14 -6.69
C GLU A 17 20.70 18.66 -5.47
N PRO A 18 20.56 18.05 -4.29
CA PRO A 18 21.33 18.35 -3.08
C PRO A 18 22.17 17.13 -2.65
N PRO A 19 23.05 17.28 -1.65
CA PRO A 19 23.92 16.20 -1.18
C PRO A 19 23.15 14.91 -0.81
N PRO A 20 23.80 13.73 -0.89
CA PRO A 20 23.16 12.45 -0.65
C PRO A 20 22.57 12.34 0.77
N ARG A 21 21.23 12.39 0.91
CA ARG A 21 20.54 12.31 2.21
C ARG A 21 19.86 10.96 2.41
N ARG A 22 20.62 9.89 2.19
CA ARG A 22 20.16 8.50 2.30
C ARG A 22 19.49 8.17 3.65
N THR A 23 19.96 8.77 4.75
CA THR A 23 19.37 8.58 6.09
C THR A 23 17.94 9.13 6.17
N LEU A 24 17.68 10.31 5.60
CA LEU A 24 16.34 10.90 5.57
C LEU A 24 15.38 10.03 4.75
N MET A 25 15.79 9.62 3.53
CA MET A 25 14.94 8.79 2.67
C MET A 25 14.63 7.41 3.29
N ARG A 26 15.53 6.84 4.08
CA ARG A 26 15.25 5.62 4.85
C ARG A 26 14.17 5.83 5.90
N GLU A 27 14.22 6.94 6.65
CA GLU A 27 13.19 7.25 7.65
C GLU A 27 11.84 7.57 6.99
N VAL A 28 11.85 8.25 5.83
CA VAL A 28 10.64 8.44 5.01
C VAL A 28 10.06 7.09 4.58
N ALA A 29 10.88 6.18 4.03
CA ALA A 29 10.41 4.85 3.61
C ALA A 29 9.82 4.04 4.78
N LYS A 30 10.47 4.08 5.95
CA LYS A 30 10.01 3.42 7.18
C LYS A 30 8.67 3.98 7.66
N THR A 31 8.54 5.30 7.71
CA THR A 31 7.31 5.99 8.14
C THR A 31 6.19 5.72 7.15
N LEU A 32 6.45 5.84 5.85
CA LEU A 32 5.48 5.54 4.79
C LEU A 32 4.98 4.10 4.92
N ARG A 33 5.86 3.12 5.12
CA ARG A 33 5.46 1.73 5.34
C ARG A 33 4.57 1.56 6.57
N GLN A 34 4.87 2.24 7.68
CA GLN A 34 4.03 2.18 8.88
C GLN A 34 2.64 2.76 8.63
N ARG A 35 2.54 3.86 7.88
CA ARG A 35 1.25 4.47 7.50
C ARG A 35 0.43 3.53 6.61
N GLN A 36 1.04 2.97 5.56
CA GLN A 36 0.39 1.98 4.70
C GLN A 36 -0.03 0.71 5.45
N LYS A 37 0.79 0.25 6.41
CA LYS A 37 0.42 -0.85 7.31
C LYS A 37 -0.87 -0.55 8.07
N LYS A 38 -0.94 0.62 8.74
CA LYS A 38 -2.10 1.04 9.52
C LYS A 38 -3.36 1.15 8.65
N HIS A 39 -3.18 1.63 7.43
CA HIS A 39 -4.25 1.76 6.44
C HIS A 39 -4.88 0.42 6.07
N ILE A 40 -4.05 -0.57 5.68
CA ILE A 40 -4.52 -1.93 5.37
C ILE A 40 -5.15 -2.59 6.60
N GLN A 41 -4.57 -2.38 7.80
CA GLN A 41 -5.12 -2.89 9.06
C GLN A 41 -6.51 -2.33 9.36
N ALA A 42 -6.74 -1.05 9.09
CA ALA A 42 -8.02 -0.38 9.25
C ALA A 42 -9.10 -0.81 8.24
N GLN A 43 -8.72 -1.57 7.19
CA GLN A 43 -9.62 -2.01 6.11
C GLN A 43 -10.31 -0.83 5.39
N LYS A 44 -9.58 0.25 5.13
CA LYS A 44 -10.08 1.43 4.42
C LYS A 44 -9.28 1.66 3.13
N ASN A 45 -9.88 2.35 2.17
CA ASN A 45 -9.20 2.92 1.00
C ASN A 45 -8.55 4.25 1.38
N PRO A 46 -7.58 4.78 0.61
CA PRO A 46 -6.84 6.00 0.97
C PRO A 46 -7.77 7.20 1.22
N TYR A 47 -8.84 7.32 0.44
CA TYR A 47 -9.88 8.34 0.59
C TYR A 47 -10.93 8.00 1.67
N GLY A 48 -10.59 7.17 2.65
CA GLY A 48 -11.40 6.91 3.85
C GLY A 48 -12.52 5.89 3.72
N SER A 49 -13.00 5.57 2.51
CA SER A 49 -14.08 4.58 2.33
C SER A 49 -13.66 3.17 2.79
N PRO A 50 -14.52 2.41 3.51
CA PRO A 50 -14.18 1.06 3.93
C PRO A 50 -14.03 0.11 2.72
N TYR A 51 -13.22 -0.93 2.86
CA TYR A 51 -13.17 -2.00 1.88
C TYR A 51 -14.52 -2.70 1.77
N ILE A 52 -14.94 -2.96 0.53
CA ILE A 52 -16.11 -3.78 0.27
C ILE A 52 -15.92 -5.14 0.97
N PRO A 53 -16.86 -5.58 1.82
CA PRO A 53 -16.77 -6.84 2.54
C PRO A 53 -16.59 -8.06 1.61
N ARG A 54 -16.08 -9.16 2.16
CA ARG A 54 -16.03 -10.43 1.41
C ARG A 54 -17.44 -10.96 1.23
N LYS A 55 -17.75 -11.47 0.03
CA LYS A 55 -18.95 -12.28 -0.19
C LYS A 55 -18.85 -13.53 0.68
N ARG A 56 -19.82 -13.73 1.58
CA ARG A 56 -19.93 -14.98 2.36
C ARG A 56 -20.35 -16.08 1.40
N ARG A 57 -19.69 -17.24 1.46
CA ARG A 57 -20.16 -18.42 0.73
C ARG A 57 -21.33 -19.04 1.50
N VAL A 58 -22.29 -19.61 0.79
CA VAL A 58 -23.48 -20.26 1.39
C VAL A 58 -23.07 -21.37 2.38
N ARG A 59 -21.94 -22.05 2.13
CA ARG A 59 -21.39 -23.12 2.98
C ARG A 59 -20.59 -22.61 4.19
N ASP A 60 -20.38 -21.29 4.34
CA ASP A 60 -19.62 -20.75 5.46
C ASP A 60 -20.47 -20.74 6.74
N LYS A 61 -20.13 -21.59 7.71
CA LYS A 61 -20.71 -21.56 9.05
C LYS A 61 -20.61 -20.14 9.65
N HIS A 62 -21.65 -19.71 10.35
CA HIS A 62 -21.68 -18.44 11.05
C HIS A 62 -20.45 -18.31 11.97
N GLY A 63 -19.77 -17.15 11.93
CA GLY A 63 -18.60 -16.88 12.78
C GLY A 63 -17.25 -17.48 12.34
N ARG A 64 -17.16 -18.29 11.26
CA ARG A 64 -15.86 -18.85 10.81
C ARG A 64 -14.92 -17.81 10.18
N LEU A 65 -15.49 -16.73 9.63
CA LEU A 65 -14.74 -15.66 8.96
C LEU A 65 -14.14 -14.66 9.98
N ARG A 66 -13.24 -15.13 10.85
CA ARG A 66 -12.71 -14.33 11.99
C ARG A 66 -11.60 -13.34 11.65
N ARG A 67 -10.84 -13.57 10.58
CA ARG A 67 -9.69 -12.72 10.23
C ARG A 67 -10.10 -11.65 9.23
N THR A 68 -9.72 -10.40 9.45
CA THR A 68 -9.84 -9.33 8.44
C THR A 68 -9.03 -9.66 7.18
N MET A 69 -9.33 -8.99 6.06
CA MET A 69 -8.60 -9.24 4.81
C MET A 69 -7.15 -8.75 4.93
N PHE A 70 -6.24 -9.32 4.14
CA PHE A 70 -4.88 -8.80 3.99
C PHE A 70 -4.05 -8.74 5.30
N THR A 71 -4.42 -9.53 6.31
CA THR A 71 -3.71 -9.58 7.61
C THR A 71 -2.24 -9.98 7.49
N ARG A 72 -1.92 -10.87 6.55
CA ARG A 72 -0.52 -11.23 6.28
C ARG A 72 0.17 -10.21 5.38
N LEU A 73 -0.57 -9.59 4.46
CA LEU A 73 -0.02 -8.77 3.39
C LEU A 73 0.71 -7.52 3.91
N HIS A 74 0.21 -6.91 4.98
CA HIS A 74 0.81 -5.72 5.59
C HIS A 74 2.04 -6.00 6.49
N THR A 75 2.47 -7.27 6.60
CA THR A 75 3.63 -7.64 7.43
C THR A 75 4.95 -7.34 6.72
N ALA A 76 6.05 -7.30 7.48
CA ALA A 76 7.41 -7.11 6.93
C ALA A 76 7.85 -8.18 5.92
N ARG A 77 7.19 -9.33 5.94
CA ARG A 77 7.46 -10.41 5.00
C ARG A 77 7.11 -9.99 3.57
N PHE A 78 5.97 -9.33 3.39
CA PHE A 78 5.40 -9.04 2.07
C PHE A 78 5.46 -7.56 1.69
N MET A 79 5.55 -6.64 2.64
CA MET A 79 5.66 -5.20 2.38
C MET A 79 7.07 -4.71 2.70
N LYS A 80 7.81 -4.34 1.65
CA LYS A 80 9.23 -3.96 1.67
C LYS A 80 9.39 -2.45 1.48
N THR A 81 10.54 -1.96 1.92
CA THR A 81 10.98 -0.57 1.74
C THR A 81 12.27 -0.56 0.95
N ALA A 82 12.42 0.40 0.06
CA ALA A 82 13.71 0.74 -0.54
C ALA A 82 13.94 2.25 -0.42
N SER A 83 15.20 2.68 -0.49
CA SER A 83 15.57 4.08 -0.43
C SER A 83 16.85 4.33 -1.22
N THR A 84 16.85 5.36 -2.05
CA THR A 84 18.04 5.95 -2.67
C THR A 84 18.34 7.29 -1.97
N PRO A 85 19.41 8.02 -2.34
CA PRO A 85 19.62 9.38 -1.86
C PRO A 85 18.45 10.33 -2.15
N ASP A 86 17.70 10.06 -3.21
CA ASP A 86 16.67 10.97 -3.77
C ASP A 86 15.26 10.39 -3.73
N SER A 87 15.09 9.14 -3.32
CA SER A 87 13.79 8.48 -3.30
C SER A 87 13.61 7.53 -2.12
N ALA A 88 12.36 7.37 -1.72
CA ALA A 88 11.89 6.42 -0.75
C ALA A 88 10.70 5.67 -1.35
N SER A 89 10.68 4.34 -1.25
CA SER A 89 9.57 3.54 -1.78
C SER A 89 9.11 2.45 -0.82
N VAL A 90 7.84 2.11 -0.94
CA VAL A 90 7.19 0.97 -0.28
C VAL A 90 6.57 0.10 -1.37
N SER A 91 6.96 -1.16 -1.43
CA SER A 91 6.44 -2.11 -2.43
C SER A 91 6.04 -3.43 -1.80
N PHE A 92 5.15 -4.15 -2.49
CA PHE A 92 4.92 -5.55 -2.19
C PHE A 92 5.98 -6.44 -2.83
N THR A 93 6.29 -7.57 -2.19
CA THR A 93 7.19 -8.58 -2.78
C THR A 93 6.55 -9.23 -4.02
N PRO A 94 7.35 -9.70 -5.00
CA PRO A 94 6.83 -10.34 -6.22
C PRO A 94 5.82 -11.47 -5.96
N ALA A 95 6.03 -12.25 -4.88
CA ALA A 95 5.17 -13.37 -4.50
C ALA A 95 3.69 -12.99 -4.23
N VAL A 96 3.40 -11.72 -3.94
CA VAL A 96 2.03 -11.23 -3.69
C VAL A 96 1.62 -10.11 -4.64
N GLU A 97 2.47 -9.75 -5.61
CA GLU A 97 2.23 -8.61 -6.49
C GLU A 97 1.00 -8.79 -7.38
N HIS A 98 0.80 -9.99 -7.93
CA HIS A 98 -0.41 -10.29 -8.71
C HIS A 98 -1.68 -10.11 -7.88
N LEU A 99 -1.70 -10.69 -6.68
CA LEU A 99 -2.81 -10.57 -5.74
C LEU A 99 -3.10 -9.10 -5.40
N THR A 100 -2.06 -8.31 -5.14
CA THR A 100 -2.22 -6.90 -4.76
C THR A 100 -2.78 -6.10 -5.92
N ARG A 101 -2.27 -6.28 -7.14
CA ARG A 101 -2.78 -5.62 -8.35
C ARG A 101 -4.24 -5.98 -8.63
N VAL A 102 -4.59 -7.27 -8.52
CA VAL A 102 -5.98 -7.74 -8.70
C VAL A 102 -6.92 -7.03 -7.75
N HIS A 103 -6.58 -6.94 -6.48
CA HIS A 103 -7.42 -6.26 -5.50
C HIS A 103 -7.38 -4.73 -5.65
N HIS A 104 -6.20 -4.15 -5.92
CA HIS A 104 -6.01 -2.72 -6.04
C HIS A 104 -6.82 -2.12 -7.20
N TYR A 105 -6.85 -2.80 -8.35
CA TYR A 105 -7.57 -2.34 -9.53
C TYR A 105 -8.95 -2.99 -9.71
N GLY A 106 -9.29 -4.01 -8.91
CA GLY A 106 -10.56 -4.74 -9.05
C GLY A 106 -10.62 -5.61 -10.31
N LEU A 107 -9.50 -6.28 -10.60
CA LEU A 107 -9.35 -7.14 -11.78
C LEU A 107 -10.07 -8.48 -11.61
N ARG A 108 -10.08 -9.26 -12.69
CA ARG A 108 -10.56 -10.64 -12.69
C ARG A 108 -9.41 -11.58 -12.33
N ASP A 109 -9.68 -12.55 -11.46
CA ASP A 109 -8.70 -13.59 -11.12
C ASP A 109 -9.40 -14.91 -10.75
N ARG A 110 -8.69 -16.02 -10.84
CA ARG A 110 -9.21 -17.37 -10.55
C ARG A 110 -9.18 -17.65 -9.05
N ILE A 111 -10.28 -18.17 -8.51
CA ILE A 111 -10.35 -18.44 -7.06
C ILE A 111 -9.59 -19.73 -6.65
N SER A 112 -9.41 -20.66 -7.58
CA SER A 112 -8.61 -21.88 -7.42
C SER A 112 -8.11 -22.36 -8.79
N ARG A 113 -7.16 -23.31 -8.82
CA ARG A 113 -6.52 -23.81 -10.06
C ARG A 113 -7.52 -24.18 -11.17
N HIS A 114 -8.63 -24.81 -10.79
CA HIS A 114 -9.74 -25.22 -11.67
C HIS A 114 -11.06 -24.51 -11.32
N GLY A 115 -11.00 -23.39 -10.61
CA GLY A 115 -12.16 -22.66 -10.14
C GLY A 115 -12.64 -21.58 -11.11
N PRO A 116 -13.81 -20.98 -10.84
CA PRO A 116 -14.32 -19.88 -11.65
C PRO A 116 -13.43 -18.64 -11.53
N THR A 117 -13.36 -17.89 -12.62
CA THR A 117 -12.77 -16.53 -12.65
C THR A 117 -13.81 -15.53 -12.18
N VAL A 118 -13.48 -14.74 -11.16
CA VAL A 118 -14.39 -13.71 -10.60
C VAL A 118 -13.74 -12.34 -10.68
N ARG A 119 -14.58 -11.31 -10.84
CA ARG A 119 -14.13 -9.92 -10.70
C ARG A 119 -14.10 -9.54 -9.22
N TYR A 120 -12.96 -9.05 -8.77
CA TYR A 120 -12.81 -8.56 -7.40
C TYR A 120 -13.28 -7.12 -7.29
N ALA A 121 -13.90 -6.78 -6.16
CA ALA A 121 -14.13 -5.38 -5.81
C ALA A 121 -12.80 -4.65 -5.60
N ARG A 122 -12.72 -3.41 -6.11
CA ARG A 122 -11.54 -2.55 -5.96
C ARG A 122 -11.29 -2.25 -4.47
N ARG A 123 -10.05 -2.45 -4.03
CA ARG A 123 -9.57 -2.18 -2.66
C ARG A 123 -8.17 -1.61 -2.81
N GLN A 124 -8.02 -0.30 -2.71
CA GLN A 124 -6.73 0.36 -2.85
C GLN A 124 -5.88 0.05 -1.61
N LEU A 125 -4.96 -0.90 -1.76
CA LEU A 125 -4.10 -1.41 -0.68
C LEU A 125 -2.93 -0.49 -0.36
N LEU A 126 -2.49 0.27 -1.36
CA LEU A 126 -1.45 1.27 -1.24
C LEU A 126 -2.02 2.57 -1.82
N GLY A 127 -1.71 3.69 -1.20
CA GLY A 127 -2.00 5.02 -1.74
C GLY A 127 -1.73 6.12 -0.74
N PHE A 128 -1.59 7.34 -1.23
CA PHE A 128 -1.39 8.54 -0.44
C PHE A 128 -2.74 9.12 -0.03
N THR A 129 -3.01 9.10 1.27
CA THR A 129 -4.11 9.88 1.86
C THR A 129 -3.79 11.37 1.85
N ASP A 130 -4.77 12.23 2.12
CA ASP A 130 -4.52 13.68 2.24
C ASP A 130 -3.50 13.95 3.37
N ALA A 131 -3.62 13.27 4.51
CA ALA A 131 -2.64 13.34 5.60
C ALA A 131 -1.23 12.80 5.22
N ASP A 132 -1.14 11.93 4.20
CA ASP A 132 0.17 11.55 3.64
C ASP A 132 0.74 12.63 2.75
N ARG A 133 -0.09 13.29 1.96
CA ARG A 133 0.30 14.41 1.10
C ARG A 133 0.77 15.59 1.93
N ASP A 134 0.02 15.95 2.97
CA ASP A 134 0.37 17.03 3.90
C ASP A 134 1.71 16.75 4.58
N TRP A 135 1.88 15.54 5.12
CA TRP A 135 3.15 15.13 5.72
C TRP A 135 4.34 15.18 4.74
N ILE A 136 4.13 14.76 3.50
CA ILE A 136 5.17 14.82 2.46
C ILE A 136 5.45 16.28 2.08
N ALA A 137 4.44 17.14 2.05
CA ALA A 137 4.59 18.58 1.82
C ALA A 137 5.37 19.24 2.95
N ASP A 138 5.06 18.95 4.21
CA ASP A 138 5.79 19.42 5.39
C ASP A 138 7.26 18.99 5.34
N LEU A 139 7.52 17.72 4.99
CA LEU A 139 8.88 17.22 4.80
C LEU A 139 9.62 17.96 3.69
N ALA A 140 8.93 18.32 2.60
CA ALA A 140 9.52 19.09 1.51
C ALA A 140 9.82 20.54 1.94
N LEU A 141 8.88 21.20 2.62
CA LEU A 141 9.05 22.57 3.12
C LEU A 141 10.17 22.67 4.16
N ALA A 142 10.19 21.77 5.14
CA ALA A 142 11.25 21.70 6.15
C ALA A 142 12.63 21.41 5.54
N HIS A 143 12.66 20.86 4.32
CA HIS A 143 13.90 20.67 3.57
C HIS A 143 14.33 21.92 2.79
N LEU A 144 13.40 22.67 2.20
CA LEU A 144 13.69 23.91 1.48
C LEU A 144 14.09 25.06 2.42
N ALA A 145 13.57 25.06 3.65
CA ALA A 145 13.86 26.07 4.66
C ALA A 145 15.22 25.89 5.38
N ARG A 146 16.04 24.92 4.96
CA ARG A 146 17.39 24.67 5.50
C ARG A 146 18.46 24.90 4.44
#